data_AF-A0A6C7HLR0-F1
#
_entry.id   AF-A0A6C7HLR0-F1
#
_cell.length_a   1.000
_cell.length_b   1.000
_cell.length_c   1.000
_cell.angle_alpha   90.00
_cell.angle_beta   90.00
_cell.angle_gamma   90.00
#
_symmetry.space_group_name_H-M   'P 1'
#
loop_
_entity.id
_entity.type
_entity.pdbx_description
1 polymer ?
#
loop_
_entity_poly.entity_id
_entity_poly.type
_entity_poly.pdbx_seq_one_letter_code
_entity_poly.pdbx_strand_id
1 'polypeptide(L)'
;MRELLGMAGAEHQASVMYQTFGHLDAKLGEKHKGHFVFINGQHGDLCVVHSEFSSFDEGPGYFSDRADFIWELVKNDGPCSKVGIYRFDGEYALPKRRNGRRFSGSVTCLQAF
;
A
#
# COMPACT_ATOMS: atom_id res chain seq x y z
N MET A 1 -11.64 28.86 5.14
CA MET A 1 -11.47 28.75 6.61
C MET A 1 -11.69 27.32 7.10
N ARG A 2 -12.85 26.69 6.87
CA ARG A 2 -13.11 25.29 7.30
C ARG A 2 -12.15 24.26 6.67
N GLU A 3 -11.88 24.37 5.37
CA GLU A 3 -10.96 23.47 4.66
C GLU A 3 -9.51 23.61 5.13
N LEU A 4 -9.02 24.84 5.35
CA LEU A 4 -7.68 25.10 5.88
C LEU A 4 -7.48 24.52 7.29
N LEU A 5 -8.50 24.61 8.15
CA LEU A 5 -8.49 23.99 9.48
C LEU A 5 -8.55 22.46 9.40
N GLY A 6 -9.27 21.90 8.42
CA GLY A 6 -9.30 20.46 8.15
C GLY A 6 -7.97 19.91 7.64
N MET A 7 -7.29 20.64 6.75
CA MET A 7 -5.95 20.29 6.25
C MET A 7 -4.90 20.33 7.37
N ALA A 8 -4.93 21.37 8.22
CA ALA A 8 -4.05 21.44 9.39
C ALA A 8 -4.27 20.28 10.37
N GLY A 9 -5.52 19.84 10.54
CA GLY A 9 -5.86 18.65 11.34
C GLY A 9 -5.29 17.35 10.75
N ALA A 10 -5.44 17.14 9.44
CA ALA A 10 -4.94 15.95 8.75
C ALA A 10 -3.40 15.88 8.75
N GLU A 11 -2.72 17.01 8.52
CA GLU A 11 -1.26 17.09 8.60
C GLU A 11 -0.74 16.79 10.01
N HIS A 12 -1.42 17.32 11.03
CA HIS A 12 -1.08 17.02 12.42
C HIS A 12 -1.26 15.54 12.75
N GLN A 13 -2.38 14.93 12.34
CA GLN A 13 -2.62 13.50 12.53
C GLN A 13 -1.56 12.63 11.83
N ALA A 14 -1.23 12.94 10.57
CA ALA A 14 -0.18 12.24 9.83
C ALA A 14 1.18 12.35 10.53
N SER A 15 1.52 13.52 11.07
CA SER A 15 2.74 13.74 11.84
C SER A 15 2.77 12.91 13.13
N VAL A 16 1.67 12.87 13.89
CA VAL A 16 1.56 12.04 15.11
C VAL A 16 1.70 10.55 14.78
N MET A 17 1.04 10.08 13.72
CA MET A 17 1.17 8.70 13.26
C MET A 17 2.60 8.34 12.87
N TYR A 18 3.27 9.22 12.12
CA TYR A 18 4.67 9.02 11.74
C TYR A 18 5.60 9.01 12.95
N GLN A 19 5.43 9.93 13.89
CA GLN A 19 6.24 9.97 15.12
C GLN A 19 6.04 8.72 15.98
N THR A 20 4.82 8.18 16.02
CA THR A 20 4.49 7.03 16.86
C THR A 20 4.90 5.70 16.21
N PHE A 21 4.62 5.52 14.93
CA PHE A 21 4.72 4.22 14.25
C PHE A 21 5.68 4.21 13.05
N GLY A 22 6.26 5.35 12.65
CA GLY A 22 7.15 5.43 11.48
C GLY A 22 8.45 4.63 11.62
N HIS A 23 8.82 4.23 12.84
CA HIS A 23 9.97 3.33 13.06
C HIS A 23 9.71 1.89 12.58
N LEU A 24 8.46 1.53 12.32
CA LEU A 24 8.06 0.24 11.76
C LEU A 24 8.16 0.22 10.22
N ASP A 25 8.29 1.37 9.57
CA ASP A 25 8.41 1.47 8.11
C ASP A 25 9.75 0.94 7.60
N ALA A 26 9.75 0.51 6.33
CA ALA A 26 10.95 0.15 5.62
C ALA A 26 11.98 1.29 5.61
N LYS A 27 13.24 0.95 5.83
CA LYS A 27 14.34 1.91 5.74
C LYS A 27 14.54 2.40 4.31
N LEU A 28 14.95 3.65 4.18
CA LEU A 28 15.12 4.31 2.89
C LEU A 28 16.17 3.59 2.00
N GLY A 29 15.71 3.11 0.85
CA GLY A 29 16.51 2.46 -0.18
C GLY A 29 16.81 0.98 0.08
N GLU A 30 16.35 0.41 1.19
CA GLU A 30 16.36 -1.03 1.41
C GLU A 30 15.25 -1.69 0.58
N LYS A 31 15.50 -2.94 0.19
CA LYS A 31 14.57 -3.75 -0.58
C LYS A 31 14.11 -4.92 0.27
N HIS A 32 12.79 -5.07 0.36
CA HIS A 32 12.14 -6.03 1.22
C HIS A 32 11.35 -6.99 0.34
N LYS A 33 11.78 -8.25 0.27
CA LYS A 33 11.03 -9.30 -0.43
C LYS A 33 9.84 -9.72 0.42
N GLY A 34 8.70 -9.92 -0.22
CA GLY A 34 7.48 -10.33 0.47
C GLY A 34 6.32 -10.46 -0.49
N HIS A 35 5.14 -10.61 0.10
CA HIS A 35 3.90 -10.78 -0.63
C HIS A 35 2.73 -10.24 0.17
N PHE A 36 1.62 -9.99 -0.50
CA PHE A 36 0.35 -9.72 0.17
C PHE A 36 -0.82 -10.22 -0.68
N VAL A 37 -1.93 -10.54 -0.01
CA VAL A 37 -3.18 -10.99 -0.62
C VAL A 37 -4.25 -9.95 -0.37
N PHE A 38 -4.95 -9.56 -1.41
CA PHE A 38 -6.02 -8.57 -1.34
C PHE A 38 -7.25 -9.02 -2.12
N ILE A 39 -8.39 -8.51 -1.71
CA ILE A 39 -9.71 -8.72 -2.31
C ILE A 39 -10.10 -7.43 -3.01
N ASN A 40 -10.47 -7.53 -4.28
CA ASN A 40 -11.28 -6.52 -4.96
C ASN A 40 -12.73 -6.98 -4.92
N GLY A 41 -13.54 -6.31 -4.10
CA GLY A 41 -14.95 -6.60 -3.89
C GLY A 41 -15.86 -5.85 -4.86
N GLN A 42 -17.16 -5.92 -4.62
CA GLN A 42 -18.13 -5.11 -5.34
C GLN A 42 -18.12 -3.66 -4.83
N HIS A 43 -18.56 -2.73 -5.67
CA HIS A 43 -18.74 -1.31 -5.31
C HIS A 43 -17.49 -0.60 -4.77
N GLY A 44 -16.29 -1.06 -5.15
CA GLY A 44 -15.02 -0.44 -4.75
C GLY A 44 -14.52 -0.85 -3.37
N ASP A 45 -15.09 -1.90 -2.77
CA ASP A 45 -14.55 -2.48 -1.55
C ASP A 45 -13.18 -3.13 -1.81
N LEU A 46 -12.20 -2.77 -0.99
CA LEU A 46 -10.81 -3.23 -1.11
C LEU A 46 -10.30 -3.63 0.27
N CYS A 47 -9.87 -4.87 0.41
CA CYS A 47 -9.38 -5.40 1.68
C CYS A 47 -8.09 -6.19 1.48
N VAL A 48 -7.03 -5.86 2.24
CA VAL A 48 -5.84 -6.70 2.34
C VAL A 48 -6.06 -7.71 3.46
N VAL A 49 -6.08 -8.99 3.13
CA VAL A 49 -6.39 -10.08 4.07
C VAL A 49 -5.14 -10.75 4.63
N HIS A 50 -4.00 -10.60 3.95
CA HIS A 50 -2.72 -11.11 4.41
C HIS A 50 -1.57 -10.27 3.83
N SER A 51 -0.52 -10.09 4.61
CA SER A 51 0.72 -9.44 4.18
C SER A 51 1.88 -10.01 4.97
N GLU A 52 2.99 -10.27 4.28
CA GLU A 52 4.20 -10.79 4.90
C GLU A 52 5.43 -10.24 4.19
N PHE A 53 6.15 -9.36 4.90
CA PHE A 53 7.50 -8.90 4.55
C PHE A 53 8.42 -9.10 5.75
N SER A 54 9.33 -10.07 5.68
CA SER A 54 10.10 -10.54 6.85
C SER A 54 11.17 -9.57 7.40
N SER A 55 11.33 -8.40 6.79
CA SER A 55 12.47 -7.50 7.04
C SER A 55 12.09 -6.14 7.61
N PHE A 56 10.79 -5.90 7.85
CA PHE A 56 10.27 -4.72 8.54
C PHE A 56 8.85 -5.00 9.07
N ASP A 57 8.34 -4.14 9.95
CA ASP A 57 7.10 -4.40 10.71
C ASP A 57 5.85 -3.74 10.08
N GLU A 58 5.87 -3.46 8.78
CA GLU A 58 4.74 -2.92 8.02
C GLU A 58 4.16 -1.61 8.61
N GLY A 59 4.97 -0.56 8.72
CA GLY A 59 4.54 0.75 9.23
C GLY A 59 3.49 1.53 8.39
N PRO A 60 3.06 2.71 8.88
CA PRO A 60 2.01 3.54 8.26
C PRO A 60 2.35 4.03 6.85
N GLY A 61 3.64 4.29 6.55
CA GLY A 61 4.08 4.65 5.20
C GLY A 61 3.86 3.50 4.22
N TYR A 62 4.24 2.28 4.61
CA TYR A 62 3.99 1.09 3.80
C TYR A 62 2.50 0.81 3.60
N PHE A 63 1.68 0.94 4.64
CA PHE A 63 0.22 0.77 4.49
C PHE A 63 -0.37 1.72 3.45
N SER A 64 0.04 2.99 3.47
CA SER A 64 -0.40 4.01 2.52
C SER A 64 0.06 3.66 1.10
N ASP A 65 1.34 3.31 0.94
CA ASP A 65 1.89 2.93 -0.36
C ASP A 65 1.22 1.69 -0.96
N ARG A 66 0.92 0.70 -0.12
CA ARG A 66 0.25 -0.54 -0.53
C ARG A 66 -1.17 -0.24 -0.99
N ALA A 67 -1.89 0.61 -0.27
CA ALA A 67 -3.24 1.03 -0.66
C ALA A 67 -3.23 1.75 -2.01
N ASP A 68 -2.31 2.70 -2.22
CA ASP A 68 -2.14 3.40 -3.49
C ASP A 68 -1.78 2.42 -4.62
N PHE A 69 -0.86 1.49 -4.38
CA PHE A 69 -0.47 0.49 -5.36
C PHE A 69 -1.64 -0.41 -5.76
N ILE A 70 -2.44 -0.90 -4.81
CA ILE A 70 -3.64 -1.69 -5.09
C ILE A 70 -4.66 -0.87 -5.88
N TRP A 71 -4.88 0.39 -5.50
CA TRP A 71 -5.80 1.28 -6.22
C TRP A 71 -5.44 1.42 -7.70
N GLU A 72 -4.16 1.59 -8.03
CA GLU A 72 -3.69 1.66 -9.42
C GLU A 72 -3.94 0.35 -10.20
N LEU A 73 -3.97 -0.80 -9.54
CA LEU A 73 -4.22 -2.10 -10.18
C LEU A 73 -5.70 -2.34 -10.48
N VAL A 74 -6.61 -1.73 -9.70
CA VAL A 74 -8.06 -1.99 -9.82
C VAL A 74 -8.79 -0.91 -10.61
N LYS A 75 -8.32 0.34 -10.57
CA LYS A 75 -8.98 1.46 -11.27
C LYS A 75 -8.87 1.32 -12.79
N ASN A 76 -9.80 1.95 -13.51
CA ASN A 76 -9.75 2.14 -14.98
C ASN A 76 -9.48 0.84 -15.77
N ASP A 77 -10.19 -0.24 -15.47
CA ASP A 77 -10.00 -1.56 -16.11
C ASP A 77 -8.57 -2.11 -15.99
N GLY A 78 -7.89 -1.78 -14.88
CA GLY A 78 -6.57 -2.27 -14.55
C GLY A 78 -6.51 -3.81 -14.43
N PRO A 79 -5.29 -4.37 -14.27
CA PRO A 79 -5.07 -5.82 -14.27
C PRO A 79 -5.83 -6.58 -13.17
N CYS A 80 -6.30 -5.89 -12.12
CA CYS A 80 -7.06 -6.47 -11.01
C CYS A 80 -8.48 -5.88 -10.89
N SER A 81 -9.02 -5.33 -11.98
CA SER A 81 -10.33 -4.65 -11.99
C SER A 81 -11.55 -5.55 -11.76
N LYS A 82 -11.41 -6.87 -11.96
CA LYS A 82 -12.51 -7.82 -11.72
C LYS A 82 -12.69 -8.10 -10.22
N VAL A 83 -13.90 -8.49 -9.83
CA VAL A 83 -14.16 -8.95 -8.46
C VAL A 83 -13.40 -10.26 -8.26
N GLY A 84 -12.57 -10.33 -7.21
CA GLY A 84 -11.65 -11.45 -7.06
C GLY A 84 -10.68 -11.33 -5.89
N ILE A 85 -9.93 -12.41 -5.68
CA ILE A 85 -8.84 -12.53 -4.74
C ILE A 85 -7.54 -12.52 -5.54
N TYR A 86 -6.63 -11.62 -5.18
CA TYR A 86 -5.38 -11.38 -5.87
C TYR A 86 -4.21 -11.50 -4.90
N ARG A 87 -3.06 -11.93 -5.43
CA ARG A 87 -1.81 -12.00 -4.68
C ARG A 87 -0.72 -11.25 -5.42
N PHE A 88 -0.07 -10.31 -4.73
CA PHE A 88 1.18 -9.71 -5.16
C PHE A 88 2.35 -10.52 -4.60
N ASP A 89 3.32 -10.85 -5.44
CA ASP A 89 4.62 -11.40 -5.04
C ASP A 89 5.74 -10.52 -5.60
N GLY A 90 6.64 -10.04 -4.74
CA GLY A 90 7.73 -9.19 -5.20
C GLY A 90 8.54 -8.50 -4.10
N GLU A 91 8.96 -7.28 -4.41
CA GLU A 91 9.77 -6.42 -3.55
C GLU A 91 9.05 -5.10 -3.26
N TYR A 92 9.15 -4.66 -2.01
CA TYR A 92 8.83 -3.29 -1.58
C TYR A 92 10.13 -2.54 -1.25
N ALA A 93 10.20 -1.26 -1.62
CA ALA A 93 11.30 -0.38 -1.25
C ALA A 93 10.80 1.05 -1.09
N LEU A 94 11.25 1.73 -0.04
CA LEU A 94 11.06 3.18 0.08
C LEU A 94 12.16 3.89 -0.72
N PRO A 95 11.88 4.53 -1.86
CA PRO A 95 12.95 4.94 -2.76
C PRO A 95 13.67 6.20 -2.27
N LYS A 96 15.00 6.26 -2.43
CA LYS A 96 15.82 7.46 -2.11
C LYS A 96 15.48 8.69 -2.96
N ARG A 97 14.89 8.49 -4.13
CA ARG A 97 14.49 9.54 -5.07
C ARG A 97 12.97 9.55 -5.19
N ARG A 98 12.38 10.76 -5.30
CA ARG A 98 10.93 10.98 -5.29
C ARG A 98 10.14 10.15 -6.31
N ASN A 99 10.74 9.79 -7.45
CA ASN A 99 10.08 9.05 -8.54
C ASN A 99 10.47 7.56 -8.60
N GLY A 100 11.08 7.02 -7.55
CA GLY A 100 11.42 5.60 -7.54
C GLY A 100 10.18 4.72 -7.43
N ARG A 101 10.24 3.54 -8.05
CA ARG A 101 9.18 2.53 -7.93
C ARG A 101 9.19 1.93 -6.54
N ARG A 102 8.04 1.94 -5.85
CA ARG A 102 7.90 1.37 -4.50
C ARG A 102 7.68 -0.14 -4.51
N PHE A 103 6.84 -0.64 -5.40
CA PHE A 103 6.56 -2.07 -5.57
C PHE A 103 7.08 -2.58 -6.91
N SER A 104 7.85 -3.66 -6.89
CA SER A 104 8.33 -4.35 -8.09
C SER A 104 8.05 -5.84 -7.96
N GLY A 105 7.23 -6.38 -8.85
CA GLY A 105 6.82 -7.78 -8.77
C GLY A 105 5.71 -8.09 -9.75
N SER A 106 5.00 -9.18 -9.49
CA SER A 106 3.86 -9.64 -10.28
C SER A 106 2.63 -9.78 -9.40
N VAL A 107 1.46 -9.58 -10.00
CA VAL A 107 0.18 -9.85 -9.36
C VAL A 107 -0.49 -11.00 -10.09
N THR A 108 -0.98 -11.97 -9.33
CA THR A 108 -1.69 -13.16 -9.84
C THR A 108 -3.12 -13.14 -9.31
N CYS A 109 -4.08 -13.40 -10.20
CA CYS A 109 -5.46 -13.67 -9.79
C CYS A 109 -5.52 -15.09 -9.22
N LEU A 110 -5.88 -15.22 -7.94
CA LEU A 110 -6.06 -16.51 -7.29
C LEU A 110 -7.48 -17.05 -7.52
N GLN A 111 -8.48 -16.17 -7.52
CA GLN A 111 -9.88 -16.50 -7.74
C GLN A 111 -10.60 -15.28 -8.31
N ALA A 112 -11.43 -15.48 -9.34
CA ALA A 112 -12.34 -14.46 -9.86
C ALA A 112 -13.81 -14.87 -9.59
N PHE A 113 -14.70 -13.89 -9.46
CA PHE A 113 -16.13 -14.08 -9.23
C PHE A 113 -16.98 -13.48 -10.34
#